data_AF-B9ISI8-F1
#
_entry.id   AF-B9ISI8-F1
#
_cell.length_a   1.000
_cell.length_b   1.000
_cell.length_c   1.000
_cell.angle_alpha   90.00
_cell.angle_beta   90.00
_cell.angle_gamma   90.00
#
_symmetry.space_group_name_H-M   'P 1'
#
loop_
_entity.id
_entity.type
_entity.pdbx_description
1 polymer ?
#
loop_
_entity_poly.entity_id
_entity_poly.type
_entity_poly.pdbx_seq_one_letter_code
_entity_poly.pdbx_strand_id
1 'polypeptide(L)'
;MPVSQTSDRWKIEIKQPDKKTGLVTSKKDVFDTYGFEVQDIGKDAYHVTVEVFRNEPHSQTKYELFTSKKDHVLSKEVAFNHANFPISVQSNELEVIITWQERPSRTLENGQKDCEAARKYKQTFTFKQN
;
A
#
# COMPACT_ATOMS: atom_id res chain seq x y z
N MET A 1 5.47 14.33 5.47
CA MET A 1 4.54 14.77 4.40
C MET A 1 3.25 13.96 4.40
N PRO A 2 2.08 14.61 4.52
CA PRO A 2 0.82 14.11 3.97
C PRO A 2 0.71 14.45 2.48
N VAL A 3 0.31 13.49 1.66
CA VAL A 3 0.22 13.60 0.19
C VAL A 3 -0.68 12.50 -0.35
N SER A 4 -1.26 12.70 -1.53
CA SER A 4 -2.00 11.67 -2.24
C SER A 4 -1.50 11.47 -3.67
N GLN A 5 -1.63 10.25 -4.17
CA GLN A 5 -1.49 9.91 -5.58
C GLN A 5 -2.67 9.05 -6.00
N THR A 6 -3.11 9.23 -7.25
CA THR A 6 -4.26 8.53 -7.81
C THR A 6 -3.89 8.03 -9.21
N SER A 7 -4.13 6.74 -9.47
CA SER A 7 -4.15 6.16 -10.81
C SER A 7 -5.59 5.91 -11.25
N ASP A 8 -5.82 5.32 -12.41
CA ASP A 8 -7.16 4.86 -12.82
C ASP A 8 -7.74 3.79 -11.88
N ARG A 9 -6.89 3.16 -11.05
CA ARG A 9 -7.27 2.03 -10.21
C ARG A 9 -7.18 2.30 -8.72
N TRP A 10 -6.11 2.92 -8.27
CA TRP A 10 -5.83 3.06 -6.84
C TRP A 10 -5.69 4.52 -6.48
N LYS A 11 -6.33 4.90 -5.39
CA LYS A 11 -6.02 6.13 -4.67
C LYS A 11 -5.24 5.77 -3.42
N ILE A 12 -4.09 6.41 -3.24
CA ILE A 12 -3.21 6.21 -2.10
C ILE A 12 -3.03 7.55 -1.40
N GLU A 13 -3.15 7.53 -0.07
CA GLU A 13 -2.99 8.71 0.76
C GLU A 13 -2.03 8.42 1.91
N ILE A 14 -0.95 9.20 1.98
CA ILE A 14 -0.15 9.36 3.19
C ILE A 14 -0.82 10.50 3.96
N LYS A 15 -1.32 10.20 5.14
CA LYS A 15 -2.14 11.09 5.97
C LYS A 15 -1.33 11.62 7.15
N GLN A 16 -1.89 12.61 7.82
CA GLN A 16 -1.45 12.96 9.17
C GLN A 16 -1.64 11.74 10.10
N PRO A 17 -0.74 11.54 11.08
CA PRO A 17 -0.88 10.46 12.06
C PRO A 17 -2.12 10.68 12.93
N ASP A 18 -2.73 9.60 13.38
CA ASP A 18 -3.80 9.64 14.38
C ASP A 18 -3.22 10.09 15.74
N LYS A 19 -4.01 10.88 16.47
CA LYS A 19 -3.67 11.49 17.77
C LYS A 19 -4.15 10.67 18.97
N LYS A 20 -4.71 9.48 18.75
CA LYS A 20 -5.12 8.56 19.83
C LYS A 20 -3.94 8.11 20.68
N THR A 21 -4.21 7.88 21.95
CA THR A 21 -3.24 7.35 22.92
C THR A 21 -2.84 5.92 22.57
N GLY A 22 -1.57 5.57 22.82
CA GLY A 22 -1.05 4.20 22.59
C GLY A 22 -0.57 3.93 21.17
N LEU A 23 -0.61 4.92 20.28
CA LEU A 23 -0.03 4.83 18.94
C LEU A 23 1.42 5.31 18.93
N VAL A 24 2.18 4.85 17.93
CA VAL A 24 3.54 5.35 17.68
C VAL A 24 3.48 6.86 17.44
N THR A 25 4.38 7.61 18.07
CA THR A 25 4.51 9.06 17.93
C THR A 25 5.91 9.40 17.46
N SER A 26 6.04 10.48 16.69
CA SER A 26 7.32 10.90 16.14
C SER A 26 8.36 11.08 17.23
N LYS A 27 9.61 10.68 16.93
CA LYS A 27 10.77 10.93 17.78
C LYS A 27 11.68 11.90 17.04
N LYS A 28 11.85 13.09 17.64
CA LYS A 28 12.68 14.17 17.09
C LYS A 28 14.05 13.64 16.64
N ASP A 29 14.45 14.03 15.43
CA ASP A 29 15.72 13.68 14.79
C ASP A 29 15.92 12.18 14.52
N VAL A 30 14.88 11.34 14.70
CA VAL A 30 14.94 9.90 14.45
C VAL A 30 13.91 9.48 13.40
N PHE A 31 12.62 9.73 13.64
CA PHE A 31 11.57 9.39 12.70
C PHE A 31 10.33 10.26 12.89
N ASP A 32 9.64 10.52 11.77
CA ASP A 32 8.29 11.07 11.75
C ASP A 32 7.26 9.95 11.65
N THR A 33 6.03 10.23 12.07
CA THR A 33 4.91 9.28 11.98
C THR A 33 3.84 9.78 11.03
N TYR A 34 3.29 8.87 10.24
CA TYR A 34 2.23 9.16 9.27
C TYR A 34 1.12 8.12 9.32
N GLY A 35 -0.05 8.49 8.82
CA GLY A 35 -1.11 7.55 8.49
C GLY A 35 -1.06 7.13 7.03
N PHE A 36 -1.70 6.02 6.69
CA PHE A 36 -1.72 5.50 5.33
C PHE A 36 -3.10 4.97 4.98
N GLU A 37 -3.55 5.23 3.77
CA GLU A 37 -4.79 4.70 3.22
C GLU A 37 -4.63 4.28 1.77
N VAL A 38 -5.27 3.17 1.42
CA VAL A 38 -5.43 2.73 0.03
C VAL A 38 -6.90 2.48 -0.22
N GLN A 39 -7.39 3.02 -1.32
CA GLN A 39 -8.74 2.80 -1.82
C GLN A 39 -8.64 2.25 -3.26
N ASP A 40 -9.39 1.19 -3.55
CA ASP A 40 -9.66 0.81 -4.94
C ASP A 40 -10.75 1.73 -5.48
N ILE A 41 -10.50 2.45 -6.58
CA ILE A 41 -11.48 3.36 -7.19
C ILE A 41 -11.99 2.87 -8.55
N GLY A 42 -11.56 1.69 -8.99
CA GLY A 42 -11.97 1.14 -10.27
C GLY A 42 -13.10 0.11 -10.17
N LYS A 43 -12.83 -1.04 -9.55
CA LYS A 43 -13.62 -2.28 -9.63
C LYS A 43 -13.26 -3.17 -8.43
N ASP A 44 -13.88 -4.32 -8.25
CA ASP A 44 -13.47 -5.22 -7.17
C ASP A 44 -12.08 -5.83 -7.46
N ALA A 45 -11.34 -6.16 -6.40
CA ALA A 45 -10.02 -6.75 -6.50
C ALA A 45 -9.87 -7.93 -5.52
N TYR A 46 -9.12 -8.94 -5.94
CA TYR A 46 -8.88 -10.16 -5.19
C TYR A 46 -7.42 -10.34 -4.87
N HIS A 47 -7.15 -10.99 -3.73
CA HIS A 47 -5.80 -11.31 -3.25
C HIS A 47 -4.86 -10.09 -3.27
N VAL A 48 -5.41 -8.96 -2.81
CA VAL A 48 -4.71 -7.67 -2.83
C VAL A 48 -3.61 -7.69 -1.79
N THR A 49 -2.40 -7.35 -2.20
CA THR A 49 -1.24 -7.18 -1.34
C THR A 49 -0.70 -5.77 -1.54
N VAL A 50 -0.56 -5.03 -0.45
CA VAL A 50 0.07 -3.71 -0.39
C VAL A 50 1.33 -3.81 0.44
N GLU A 51 2.46 -3.47 -0.17
CA GLU A 51 3.78 -3.48 0.46
C GLU A 51 4.32 -2.05 0.44
N VAL A 52 4.84 -1.59 1.58
CA VAL A 52 5.34 -0.22 1.72
C VAL A 52 6.78 -0.26 2.20
N PHE A 53 7.65 0.43 1.47
CA PHE A 53 9.08 0.47 1.72
C PHE A 53 9.59 1.91 1.79
N ARG A 54 10.59 2.17 2.62
CA ARG A 54 11.36 3.43 2.61
C ARG A 54 12.79 3.17 2.14
N ASN A 55 13.42 4.18 1.55
CA ASN A 55 14.84 4.10 1.24
C ASN A 55 15.73 4.38 2.47
N GLU A 56 16.96 3.88 2.43
CA GLU A 56 18.01 4.27 3.39
C GLU A 56 19.09 5.13 2.69
N PRO A 57 19.73 6.06 3.41
CA PRO A 57 20.87 6.81 2.89
C PRO A 57 21.96 5.89 2.35
N HIS A 58 22.51 6.25 1.18
CA HIS A 58 23.64 5.53 0.56
C HIS A 58 23.39 4.03 0.28
N SER A 59 22.12 3.61 0.20
CA SER A 59 21.73 2.22 -0.04
C SER A 59 20.76 2.10 -1.21
N GLN A 60 20.91 1.03 -1.99
CA GLN A 60 19.89 0.60 -2.95
C GLN A 60 18.82 -0.29 -2.30
N THR A 61 19.11 -0.84 -1.12
CA THR A 61 18.17 -1.66 -0.35
C THR A 61 17.16 -0.76 0.34
N LYS A 62 15.87 -1.03 0.10
CA LYS A 62 14.76 -0.37 0.79
C LYS A 62 14.30 -1.24 1.96
N TYR A 63 13.87 -0.60 3.04
CA TYR A 63 13.38 -1.29 4.25
C TYR A 63 11.87 -1.31 4.27
N GLU A 64 11.31 -2.49 4.52
CA GLU A 64 9.87 -2.65 4.69
C GLU A 64 9.39 -1.87 5.92
N LEU A 65 8.27 -1.16 5.75
CA LEU A 65 7.52 -0.58 6.84
C LEU A 65 6.38 -1.50 7.27
N PHE A 66 5.63 -2.00 6.30
CA PHE A 66 4.62 -3.03 6.51
C PHE A 66 4.16 -3.66 5.18
N THR A 67 3.59 -4.86 5.31
CA THR A 67 2.78 -5.52 4.28
C THR A 67 1.38 -5.73 4.81
N SER A 68 0.36 -5.40 4.01
CA SER A 68 -1.05 -5.68 4.29
C SER A 68 -1.68 -6.48 3.17
N LYS A 69 -2.53 -7.44 3.52
CA LYS A 69 -3.20 -8.35 2.57
C LYS A 69 -4.69 -8.40 2.83
N LYS A 70 -5.49 -8.47 1.78
CA LYS A 70 -6.93 -8.75 1.81
C LYS A 70 -7.31 -9.67 0.67
N ASP A 71 -8.12 -10.67 0.96
CA ASP A 71 -8.59 -11.61 -0.06
C ASP A 71 -9.56 -10.97 -1.04
N HIS A 72 -10.34 -9.99 -0.58
CA HIS A 72 -11.30 -9.27 -1.40
C HIS A 72 -11.39 -7.80 -0.96
N VAL A 73 -11.39 -6.91 -1.94
CA VAL A 73 -11.55 -5.46 -1.78
C VAL A 73 -12.68 -5.03 -2.71
N LEU A 74 -13.73 -4.47 -2.14
CA LEU A 74 -14.83 -3.90 -2.91
C LEU A 74 -14.42 -2.55 -3.48
N SER A 75 -14.85 -2.29 -4.72
CA SER A 75 -14.65 -0.98 -5.35
C SER A 75 -15.19 0.16 -4.49
N LYS A 76 -14.45 1.25 -4.41
CA LYS A 76 -14.72 2.47 -3.66
C LYS A 76 -14.71 2.32 -2.14
N GLU A 77 -14.40 1.15 -1.60
CA GLU A 77 -14.13 0.98 -0.17
C GLU A 77 -12.67 1.25 0.16
N VAL A 78 -12.42 1.71 1.38
CA VAL A 78 -11.07 1.79 1.92
C VAL A 78 -10.54 0.38 2.10
N ALA A 79 -9.62 0.00 1.22
CA ALA A 79 -9.00 -1.31 1.17
C ALA A 79 -8.08 -1.51 2.37
N PHE A 80 -7.22 -0.53 2.66
CA PHE A 80 -6.24 -0.64 3.73
C PHE A 80 -6.12 0.69 4.46
N ASN A 81 -5.97 0.61 5.78
CA ASN A 81 -5.73 1.77 6.63
C ASN A 81 -4.69 1.40 7.69
N HIS A 82 -3.63 2.20 7.78
CA HIS A 82 -2.64 2.11 8.84
C HIS A 82 -2.65 3.43 9.60
N ALA A 83 -2.96 3.40 10.89
CA ALA A 83 -3.14 4.61 11.68
C ALA A 83 -1.84 5.43 11.77
N ASN A 84 -0.77 4.80 12.25
CA ASN A 84 0.52 5.43 12.52
C ASN A 84 1.66 4.48 12.14
N PHE A 85 2.55 4.85 11.22
CA PHE A 85 3.78 4.11 10.91
C PHE A 85 4.98 5.07 10.88
N PRO A 86 6.17 4.63 11.35
CA PRO A 86 7.36 5.47 11.42
C PRO A 86 8.12 5.51 10.09
N ILE A 87 8.58 6.69 9.70
CA ILE A 87 9.51 6.92 8.58
C ILE A 87 10.71 7.69 9.12
N SER A 88 11.92 7.15 8.93
CA SER A 88 13.14 7.85 9.36
C SER A 88 13.23 9.23 8.73
N VAL A 89 13.70 10.22 9.50
CA VAL A 89 13.97 11.58 8.99
C VAL A 89 15.09 11.61 7.95
N GLN A 90 15.84 10.51 7.80
CA GLN A 90 16.88 10.36 6.79
C GLN A 90 16.35 9.73 5.48
N SER A 91 15.11 9.23 5.47
CA SER A 91 14.47 8.68 4.27
C SER A 91 13.77 9.79 3.50
N ASN A 92 14.03 9.88 2.19
CA ASN A 92 13.40 10.88 1.32
C ASN A 92 12.45 10.25 0.29
N GLU A 93 12.30 8.93 0.29
CA GLU A 93 11.43 8.20 -0.63
C GLU A 93 10.63 7.12 0.10
N LEU A 94 9.34 7.06 -0.23
CA LEU A 94 8.44 5.96 0.08
C LEU A 94 8.01 5.28 -1.22
N GLU A 95 8.13 3.96 -1.29
CA GLU A 95 7.63 3.15 -2.38
C GLU A 95 6.45 2.32 -1.89
N VAL A 96 5.34 2.37 -2.62
CA VAL A 96 4.16 1.56 -2.38
C VAL A 96 3.97 0.65 -3.57
N ILE A 97 3.93 -0.65 -3.31
CA ILE A 97 3.68 -1.67 -4.33
C ILE A 97 2.32 -2.28 -4.02
N ILE A 98 1.42 -2.24 -5.01
CA ILE A 98 0.12 -2.89 -4.92
C ILE A 98 0.08 -4.00 -5.96
N THR A 99 -0.26 -5.21 -5.52
CA THR A 99 -0.55 -6.33 -6.42
C THR A 99 -1.93 -6.89 -6.16
N TRP A 100 -2.62 -7.33 -7.22
CA TRP A 100 -3.99 -7.84 -7.13
C TRP A 100 -4.33 -8.77 -8.30
N GLN A 101 -5.48 -9.43 -8.22
CA GLN A 101 -6.16 -10.12 -9.32
C GLN A 101 -7.53 -9.47 -9.55
N GLU A 102 -8.03 -9.45 -10.79
CA GLU A 102 -9.34 -8.87 -11.10
C GLU A 102 -10.51 -9.82 -10.83
N ARG A 103 -10.24 -11.12 -10.74
CA ARG A 103 -11.22 -12.17 -10.46
C ARG A 103 -10.57 -13.19 -9.52
N PRO A 104 -11.36 -13.92 -8.71
CA PRO A 104 -10.82 -14.99 -7.89
C PRO A 104 -10.41 -16.16 -8.77
N SER A 105 -9.33 -16.85 -8.39
CA SER A 105 -8.89 -18.05 -9.10
C SER A 105 -10.00 -19.10 -9.14
N ARG A 106 -10.29 -19.65 -10.32
CA ARG A 106 -11.31 -20.69 -10.52
C ARG A 106 -10.86 -21.77 -11.49
N THR A 107 -11.46 -22.94 -11.36
CA THR A 107 -11.32 -24.05 -12.30
C THR A 107 -12.56 -24.06 -13.19
N LEU A 108 -12.36 -24.18 -14.49
CA LEU A 108 -13.42 -24.34 -15.49
C LEU A 108 -14.02 -25.75 -15.41
N GLU A 109 -15.20 -25.94 -15.98
CA GLU A 109 -15.92 -27.24 -15.95
C GLU A 109 -15.09 -28.39 -16.52
N ASN A 110 -14.21 -28.11 -17.49
CA ASN A 110 -13.30 -29.09 -18.10
C ASN A 110 -12.05 -29.40 -17.25
N GLY A 111 -11.97 -28.90 -16.01
CA GLY A 111 -10.83 -29.09 -15.11
C GLY A 111 -9.64 -28.17 -15.36
N GLN A 112 -9.68 -27.33 -16.41
CA GLN A 112 -8.61 -26.35 -16.68
C GLN A 112 -8.72 -25.16 -15.72
N LYS A 113 -7.58 -24.56 -15.35
CA LYS A 113 -7.58 -23.31 -14.59
C LYS A 113 -7.97 -22.14 -15.50
N ASP A 114 -8.80 -21.23 -14.99
CA ASP A 114 -9.06 -19.96 -15.66
C ASP A 114 -7.81 -19.06 -15.57
N CYS A 115 -7.04 -19.03 -16.65
CA CYS A 115 -5.80 -18.26 -16.76
C CYS A 115 -6.03 -16.75 -16.69
N GLU A 116 -7.20 -16.24 -17.07
CA GLU A 116 -7.53 -14.81 -16.94
C GLU A 116 -7.75 -14.45 -15.47
N ALA A 117 -8.49 -15.31 -14.75
CA ALA A 117 -8.68 -15.15 -13.31
C ALA A 117 -7.39 -15.34 -12.51
N ALA A 118 -6.42 -16.08 -13.04
CA ALA A 118 -5.10 -16.25 -12.42
C ALA A 118 -4.17 -15.04 -12.64
N ARG A 119 -4.49 -14.10 -13.54
CA ARG A 119 -3.57 -13.00 -13.88
C ARG A 119 -3.39 -12.05 -12.70
N LYS A 120 -2.14 -11.90 -12.26
CA LYS A 120 -1.72 -10.97 -11.22
C LYS A 120 -1.21 -9.67 -11.83
N TYR A 121 -1.74 -8.55 -11.33
CA TYR A 121 -1.38 -7.19 -11.72
C TYR A 121 -0.49 -6.55 -10.66
N LYS A 122 0.29 -5.53 -11.06
CA LYS A 122 1.17 -4.76 -10.19
C LYS A 122 1.10 -3.27 -10.57
N GLN A 123 1.02 -2.40 -9.57
CA GLN A 123 1.29 -0.97 -9.71
C GLN A 123 2.26 -0.53 -8.60
N THR A 124 3.13 0.42 -8.95
CA THR A 124 4.12 0.99 -8.02
C THR A 124 3.94 2.51 -8.00
N PHE A 125 3.93 3.06 -6.78
CA PHE A 125 3.81 4.48 -6.52
C PHE A 125 5.02 4.93 -5.71
N THR A 126 5.58 6.08 -6.07
CA THR A 126 6.76 6.63 -5.40
C THR A 126 6.44 8.02 -4.88
N PHE A 127 6.60 8.21 -3.57
CA PHE A 127 6.41 9.49 -2.89
C PHE A 127 7.75 10.01 -2.43
N LYS A 128 8.10 11.24 -2.80
CA LYS A 128 9.34 11.88 -2.34
C LYS A 128 9.02 12.92 -1.28
N GLN A 129 9.73 12.88 -0.15
CA GLN A 129 9.70 13.96 0.81
C GLN A 129 10.54 15.12 0.23
N ASN A 130 9.91 16.26 0.01
CA ASN A 130 10.57 17.52 -0.36
C ASN A 130 11.12 18.21 0.89
#